data_AF-A0A2W4U666-F1
#
_entry.id   AF-A0A2W4U666-F1
#
_cell.length_a   1.000
_cell.length_b   1.000
_cell.length_c   1.000
_cell.angle_alpha   90.00
_cell.angle_beta   90.00
_cell.angle_gamma   90.00
#
_symmetry.space_group_name_H-M   'P 1'
#
loop_
_entity.id
_entity.type
_entity.pdbx_description
1 polymer ?
#
loop_
_entity_poly.entity_id
_entity_poly.type
_entity_poly.pdbx_seq_one_letter_code
_entity_poly.pdbx_strand_id
1 'polypeptide(L)'
;MPTGPAARILDLVLHPLPGILQPGPGSPNVLIGGLPAWRGVSAAAAAAIQAARQVSDAAIAVAEAATVAAAPTPGAAAAKAAEETAKATAATTMGSMITGAAGGADIHNCLTLLPVPPHGPGVVIDGSQTVLINSLAACRVGDTIIEAVGPPNKIVMGMTTVIIGG
;
A
#
# COMPACT_ATOMS: atom_id res chain seq x y z
N MET A 1 -8.14 17.30 -9.66
CA MET A 1 -7.06 16.30 -9.53
C MET A 1 -6.00 16.88 -8.60
N PRO A 2 -5.52 16.14 -7.58
CA PRO A 2 -4.61 16.69 -6.59
C PRO A 2 -3.26 17.06 -7.21
N THR A 3 -2.61 18.08 -6.66
CA THR A 3 -1.25 18.50 -7.03
C THR A 3 -0.39 18.45 -5.78
N GLY A 4 0.89 18.12 -5.89
CA GLY A 4 1.74 18.07 -4.71
C GLY A 4 3.22 17.88 -5.00
N PRO A 5 4.08 18.07 -3.97
CA PRO A 5 5.49 17.74 -4.03
C PRO A 5 5.71 16.30 -4.52
N ALA A 6 6.65 16.13 -5.44
CA ALA A 6 6.94 14.84 -6.06
C ALA A 6 7.56 13.85 -5.08
N ALA A 7 7.04 12.62 -5.07
CA ALA A 7 7.53 11.54 -4.23
C ALA A 7 8.68 10.77 -4.90
N ARG A 8 9.58 10.24 -4.08
CA ARG A 8 10.82 9.58 -4.49
C ARG A 8 11.12 8.42 -3.57
N ILE A 9 12.04 7.56 -3.98
CA ILE A 9 12.58 6.56 -3.06
C ILE A 9 13.10 7.24 -1.77
N LEU A 10 12.87 6.59 -0.64
CA LEU A 10 13.21 7.03 0.72
C LEU A 10 12.41 8.22 1.27
N ASP A 11 11.49 8.84 0.52
CA ASP A 11 10.58 9.84 1.10
C ASP A 11 9.65 9.18 2.13
N LEU A 12 9.26 9.94 3.17
CA LEU A 12 8.52 9.42 4.32
C LEU A 12 7.10 8.97 3.94
N VAL A 13 6.66 7.89 4.58
CA VAL A 13 5.26 7.42 4.58
C VAL A 13 4.68 7.46 5.99
N LEU A 14 3.36 7.46 6.10
CA LEU A 14 2.64 7.57 7.37
C LEU A 14 2.86 6.35 8.27
N HIS A 15 2.94 5.15 7.69
CA HIS A 15 3.13 3.94 8.47
C HIS A 15 4.58 3.83 8.97
N PRO A 16 4.79 3.45 10.25
CA PRO A 16 6.05 3.68 10.94
C PRO A 16 7.18 2.71 10.56
N LEU A 17 6.86 1.53 9.99
CA LEU A 17 7.87 0.53 9.68
C LEU A 17 7.79 0.10 8.21
N PRO A 18 8.78 0.46 7.37
CA PRO A 18 10.01 1.18 7.70
C PRO A 18 9.91 2.72 7.74
N GLY A 19 8.72 3.32 7.58
CA GLY A 19 8.56 4.78 7.63
C GLY A 19 8.94 5.53 6.36
N ILE A 20 9.41 4.82 5.32
CA ILE A 20 9.89 5.40 4.06
C ILE A 20 9.53 4.55 2.85
N LEU A 21 9.44 5.18 1.68
CA LEU A 21 9.26 4.55 0.38
C LEU A 21 10.47 3.68 0.02
N GLN A 22 10.32 2.36 0.18
CA GLN A 22 11.30 1.34 -0.15
C GLN A 22 10.59 -0.02 -0.27
N PRO A 23 11.15 -1.02 -0.98
CA PRO A 23 12.42 -0.99 -1.70
C PRO A 23 12.30 -0.56 -3.17
N GLY A 24 11.07 -0.41 -3.70
CA GLY A 24 10.75 -0.34 -5.13
C GLY A 24 11.75 0.51 -5.93
N PRO A 25 12.20 0.03 -7.11
CA PRO A 25 13.47 0.45 -7.71
C PRO A 25 13.55 1.97 -7.97
N GLY A 26 12.39 2.64 -8.01
CA GLY A 26 12.24 4.00 -8.46
C GLY A 26 12.44 4.06 -9.96
N SER A 27 12.25 5.26 -10.52
CA SER A 27 12.57 5.47 -11.92
C SER A 27 14.07 5.24 -12.18
N PRO A 28 14.43 4.43 -13.20
CA PRO A 28 15.84 4.20 -13.54
C PRO A 28 16.53 5.41 -14.17
N ASN A 29 15.78 6.45 -14.58
CA ASN A 29 16.32 7.58 -15.34
C ASN A 29 15.69 8.94 -15.02
N VAL A 30 14.59 9.00 -14.27
CA VAL A 30 14.03 10.27 -13.79
C VAL A 30 14.38 10.43 -12.32
N LEU A 31 15.35 11.31 -12.07
CA LEU A 31 15.76 11.68 -10.73
C LEU A 31 15.13 13.02 -10.35
N ILE A 32 14.58 13.10 -9.14
CA ILE A 32 13.99 14.30 -8.57
C ILE A 32 14.81 14.67 -7.34
N GLY A 33 15.48 15.83 -7.36
CA GLY A 33 16.41 16.19 -6.29
C GLY A 33 17.49 15.12 -6.05
N GLY A 34 17.94 14.43 -7.12
CA GLY A 34 18.98 13.40 -7.07
C GLY A 34 18.51 11.98 -6.70
N LEU A 35 17.25 11.77 -6.32
CA LEU A 35 16.71 10.45 -5.98
C LEU A 35 15.72 9.95 -7.06
N PRO A 36 15.68 8.64 -7.35
CA PRO A 36 14.68 8.03 -8.23
C PRO A 36 13.25 8.44 -7.89
N ALA A 37 12.51 8.94 -8.88
CA ALA A 37 11.10 9.29 -8.72
C ALA A 37 10.27 8.03 -8.44
N TRP A 38 9.30 8.13 -7.52
CA TRP A 38 8.39 7.05 -7.17
C TRP A 38 7.19 7.03 -8.12
N ARG A 39 6.79 5.83 -8.55
CA ARG A 39 5.80 5.58 -9.60
C ARG A 39 4.71 4.64 -9.10
N GLY A 40 3.46 5.04 -9.34
CA GLY A 40 2.26 4.30 -8.99
C GLY A 40 1.78 3.44 -10.14
N VAL A 41 0.82 2.56 -9.83
CA VAL A 41 0.23 1.67 -10.82
C VAL A 41 -0.66 2.41 -11.82
N SER A 42 -1.01 1.75 -12.92
CA SER A 42 -2.02 2.27 -13.84
C SER A 42 -3.40 2.35 -13.18
N ALA A 43 -4.28 3.19 -13.71
CA ALA A 43 -5.66 3.33 -13.21
C ALA A 43 -6.43 1.99 -13.22
N ALA A 44 -6.18 1.14 -14.23
CA ALA A 44 -6.81 -0.18 -14.31
C ALA A 44 -6.32 -1.12 -13.20
N ALA A 45 -5.01 -1.16 -12.95
CA ALA A 45 -4.44 -1.95 -11.86
C ALA A 45 -4.89 -1.41 -10.49
N ALA A 46 -4.94 -0.09 -10.31
CA ALA A 46 -5.45 0.55 -9.10
C ALA A 46 -6.90 0.11 -8.79
N ALA A 47 -7.79 0.10 -9.78
CA ALA A 47 -9.18 -0.32 -9.60
C ALA A 47 -9.29 -1.80 -9.22
N ALA A 48 -8.50 -2.67 -9.85
CA ALA A 48 -8.48 -4.10 -9.53
C ALA A 48 -7.96 -4.37 -8.10
N ILE A 49 -6.87 -3.70 -7.70
CA ILE A 49 -6.29 -3.82 -6.37
C ILE A 49 -7.27 -3.33 -5.30
N GLN A 50 -7.91 -2.18 -5.53
CA GLN A 50 -8.92 -1.64 -4.61
C GLN A 50 -10.10 -2.59 -4.42
N ALA A 51 -10.64 -3.15 -5.51
CA ALA A 51 -11.75 -4.10 -5.44
C ALA A 51 -11.38 -5.36 -4.65
N ALA A 52 -10.19 -5.92 -4.88
CA ALA A 52 -9.73 -7.09 -4.15
C ALA A 52 -9.45 -6.79 -2.66
N ARG A 53 -8.92 -5.61 -2.36
CA ARG A 53 -8.66 -5.16 -0.99
C ARG A 53 -9.95 -5.02 -0.19
N GLN A 54 -11.01 -4.45 -0.78
CA GLN A 54 -12.33 -4.39 -0.14
C GLN A 54 -12.87 -5.76 0.28
N VAL A 55 -12.70 -6.78 -0.57
CA VAL A 55 -13.12 -8.16 -0.27
C VAL A 55 -12.35 -8.71 0.92
N SER A 56 -11.03 -8.54 0.94
CA SER A 56 -10.23 -9.08 2.05
C SER A 56 -10.27 -8.21 3.31
N ASP A 57 -10.62 -6.92 3.24
CA ASP A 57 -10.96 -6.09 4.41
C ASP A 57 -12.23 -6.60 5.06
N ALA A 58 -13.28 -6.86 4.27
CA ALA A 58 -14.53 -7.39 4.77
C ALA A 58 -14.35 -8.75 5.46
N ALA A 59 -13.53 -9.64 4.87
CA ALA A 59 -13.24 -10.94 5.46
C ALA A 59 -12.50 -10.83 6.81
N ILE A 60 -11.51 -9.94 6.90
CA ILE A 60 -10.78 -9.69 8.16
C ILE A 60 -11.73 -9.10 9.21
N ALA A 61 -12.53 -8.10 8.86
CA ALA A 61 -13.45 -7.45 9.79
C ALA A 61 -14.48 -8.44 10.37
N VAL A 62 -14.99 -9.36 9.55
CA VAL A 62 -15.89 -10.43 10.01
C VAL A 62 -15.18 -11.36 11.02
N ALA A 63 -13.92 -11.73 10.74
CA ALA A 63 -13.17 -12.60 11.63
C ALA A 63 -12.81 -11.91 12.97
N GLU A 64 -12.43 -10.63 12.92
CA GLU A 64 -12.20 -9.81 14.13
C GLU A 64 -13.47 -9.66 14.97
N ALA A 65 -14.62 -9.40 14.33
CA ALA A 65 -15.90 -9.36 15.02
C ALA A 65 -16.27 -10.70 15.67
N ALA A 66 -15.97 -11.83 15.00
CA ALA A 66 -16.18 -13.16 15.56
C ALA A 66 -15.31 -13.42 16.79
N THR A 67 -14.04 -13.00 16.78
CA THR A 67 -13.17 -13.04 17.97
C THR A 67 -13.75 -12.23 19.12
N VAL A 68 -14.17 -11.00 18.86
CA VAL A 68 -14.76 -10.13 19.89
C VAL A 68 -16.01 -10.78 20.49
N ALA A 69 -16.89 -11.34 19.66
CA ALA A 69 -18.10 -12.02 20.12
C ALA A 69 -17.82 -13.31 20.91
N ALA A 70 -16.75 -14.04 20.55
CA ALA A 70 -16.36 -15.28 21.20
C ALA A 70 -15.55 -15.09 22.48
N ALA A 71 -15.05 -13.87 22.76
CA ALA A 71 -14.20 -13.57 23.91
C ALA A 71 -14.71 -14.06 25.28
N PRO A 72 -16.02 -13.97 25.63
CA PRO A 72 -16.53 -14.50 26.91
C PRO A 72 -16.85 -16.00 26.87
N THR A 73 -16.55 -16.71 25.79
CA THR A 73 -16.95 -18.11 25.57
C THR A 73 -15.73 -19.06 25.58
N PRO A 74 -15.93 -20.37 25.82
CA PRO A 74 -14.87 -21.38 25.62
C PRO A 74 -14.29 -21.42 24.19
N GLY A 75 -14.99 -20.85 23.21
CA GLY A 75 -14.57 -20.79 21.80
C GLY A 75 -13.58 -19.67 21.47
N ALA A 76 -13.21 -18.81 22.43
CA ALA A 76 -12.36 -17.64 22.18
C ALA A 76 -11.03 -17.98 21.45
N ALA A 77 -10.36 -19.05 21.87
CA ALA A 77 -9.09 -19.47 21.27
C ALA A 77 -9.25 -19.92 19.81
N ALA A 78 -10.35 -20.63 19.49
CA ALA A 78 -10.63 -21.08 18.14
C ALA A 78 -10.99 -19.90 17.23
N ALA A 79 -11.79 -18.94 17.71
CA ALA A 79 -12.12 -17.73 16.97
C ALA A 79 -10.87 -16.90 16.66
N LYS A 80 -9.97 -16.73 17.64
CA LYS A 80 -8.72 -16.01 17.44
C LYS A 80 -7.80 -16.71 16.43
N ALA A 81 -7.70 -18.04 16.48
CA ALA A 81 -6.92 -18.80 15.49
C ALA A 81 -7.50 -18.64 14.07
N ALA A 82 -8.83 -18.60 13.93
CA ALA A 82 -9.50 -18.35 12.65
C ALA A 82 -9.27 -16.92 12.14
N GLU A 83 -9.29 -15.92 13.02
CA GLU A 83 -8.96 -14.53 12.69
C GLU A 83 -7.53 -14.37 12.18
N GLU A 84 -6.54 -14.90 12.90
CA GLU A 84 -5.14 -14.82 12.46
C GLU A 84 -4.92 -15.58 11.14
N THR A 85 -5.61 -16.70 10.94
CA THR A 85 -5.60 -17.42 9.65
C THR A 85 -6.16 -16.56 8.52
N ALA A 86 -7.31 -15.90 8.75
CA ALA A 86 -7.93 -15.02 7.77
C ALA A 86 -7.02 -13.84 7.39
N LYS A 87 -6.34 -13.24 8.38
CA LYS A 87 -5.36 -12.17 8.17
C LYS A 87 -4.15 -12.66 7.37
N ALA A 88 -3.58 -13.81 7.71
CA ALA A 88 -2.44 -14.39 7.01
C ALA A 88 -2.77 -14.78 5.55
N THR A 89 -3.96 -15.34 5.32
CA THR A 89 -4.45 -15.63 3.96
C THR A 89 -4.63 -14.35 3.16
N ALA A 90 -5.30 -13.34 3.73
CA ALA A 90 -5.49 -12.04 3.07
C ALA A 90 -4.15 -11.38 2.72
N ALA A 91 -3.20 -11.34 3.65
CA ALA A 91 -1.87 -10.76 3.43
C ALA A 91 -1.11 -11.48 2.30
N THR A 92 -1.17 -12.81 2.28
CA THR A 92 -0.50 -13.60 1.23
C THR A 92 -1.16 -13.39 -0.14
N THR A 93 -2.48 -13.54 -0.22
CA THR A 93 -3.23 -13.43 -1.48
C THR A 93 -3.13 -12.03 -2.07
N MET A 94 -3.35 -10.99 -1.24
CA MET A 94 -3.22 -9.61 -1.69
C MET A 94 -1.76 -9.26 -2.00
N GLY A 95 -0.80 -9.78 -1.24
CA GLY A 95 0.62 -9.53 -1.50
C GLY A 95 1.07 -10.06 -2.87
N SER A 96 0.64 -11.27 -3.23
CA SER A 96 0.86 -11.83 -4.56
C SER A 96 0.16 -11.02 -5.66
N MET A 97 -1.09 -10.61 -5.43
CA MET A 97 -1.84 -9.79 -6.38
C MET A 97 -1.16 -8.44 -6.62
N ILE A 98 -0.80 -7.71 -5.57
CA ILE A 98 -0.14 -6.40 -5.65
C ILE A 98 1.18 -6.53 -6.42
N THR A 99 2.00 -7.52 -6.07
CA THR A 99 3.29 -7.74 -6.75
C THR A 99 3.10 -8.06 -8.23
N GLY A 100 2.12 -8.90 -8.59
CA GLY A 100 1.83 -9.24 -9.97
C GLY A 100 1.20 -8.10 -10.78
N ALA A 101 0.34 -7.30 -10.14
CA ALA A 101 -0.37 -6.19 -10.76
C ALA A 101 0.46 -4.89 -10.83
N ALA A 102 1.59 -4.82 -10.13
CA ALA A 102 2.43 -3.62 -10.10
C ALA A 102 2.88 -3.17 -11.51
N GLY A 103 3.11 -4.11 -12.43
CA GLY A 103 3.40 -3.79 -13.83
C GLY A 103 4.62 -2.87 -14.02
N GLY A 104 5.61 -2.97 -13.13
CA GLY A 104 6.80 -2.10 -13.10
C GLY A 104 6.69 -0.86 -12.22
N ALA A 105 5.51 -0.59 -11.63
CA ALA A 105 5.35 0.40 -10.57
C ALA A 105 6.17 0.04 -9.33
N ASP A 106 6.44 1.07 -8.52
CA ASP A 106 7.26 0.92 -7.32
C ASP A 106 6.43 0.33 -6.19
N ILE A 107 6.98 -0.71 -5.55
CA ILE A 107 6.36 -1.44 -4.44
C ILE A 107 7.01 -0.98 -3.14
N HIS A 108 6.20 -0.45 -2.23
CA HIS A 108 6.56 -0.22 -0.84
C HIS A 108 6.41 -1.53 -0.06
N ASN A 109 7.37 -1.90 0.77
CA ASN A 109 7.22 -3.03 1.69
C ASN A 109 6.99 -2.51 3.11
N CYS A 110 5.76 -2.62 3.58
CA CYS A 110 5.38 -2.20 4.92
C CYS A 110 5.48 -3.39 5.89
N LEU A 111 6.30 -3.21 6.92
CA LEU A 111 6.54 -4.23 7.94
C LEU A 111 5.72 -3.95 9.22
N THR A 112 4.91 -2.89 9.22
CA THR A 112 3.94 -2.61 10.29
C THR A 112 3.01 -3.81 10.45
N LEU A 113 2.83 -4.27 11.69
CA LEU A 113 2.06 -5.48 11.98
C LEU A 113 0.56 -5.18 12.09
N LEU A 114 -0.25 -6.05 11.51
CA LEU A 114 -1.68 -6.21 11.80
C LEU A 114 -1.87 -7.38 12.79
N PRO A 115 -1.54 -7.13 14.07
CA PRO A 115 -1.03 -8.11 15.03
C PRO A 115 -0.03 -9.16 14.52
N VAL A 116 -0.40 -10.10 13.64
CA VAL A 116 0.52 -11.12 13.06
C VAL A 116 0.02 -11.56 11.67
N PRO A 117 -0.16 -10.62 10.73
CA PRO A 117 0.93 -10.50 9.74
C PRO A 117 1.33 -9.03 9.46
N PRO A 118 2.54 -8.79 8.90
CA PRO A 118 2.88 -7.47 8.39
C PRO A 118 1.92 -7.04 7.28
N HIS A 119 1.72 -5.74 7.12
CA HIS A 119 0.91 -5.15 6.06
C HIS A 119 1.38 -5.61 4.66
N GLY A 120 2.68 -5.83 4.49
CA GLY A 120 3.26 -6.45 3.30
C GLY A 120 3.50 -5.47 2.16
N PRO A 121 3.55 -5.95 0.91
CA PRO A 121 3.80 -5.09 -0.25
C PRO A 121 2.59 -4.18 -0.49
N GLY A 122 2.87 -2.96 -0.90
CA GLY A 122 1.88 -1.97 -1.25
C GLY A 122 2.31 -1.13 -2.44
N VAL A 123 1.34 -0.61 -3.17
CA VAL A 123 1.55 0.24 -4.35
C VAL A 123 0.72 1.50 -4.26
N VAL A 124 1.19 2.56 -4.90
CA VAL A 124 0.43 3.80 -5.03
C VAL A 124 -0.66 3.64 -6.07
N ILE A 125 -1.91 3.88 -5.68
CA ILE A 125 -3.10 3.63 -6.50
C ILE A 125 -3.76 4.88 -7.09
N ASP A 126 -3.36 6.07 -6.62
CA ASP A 126 -3.99 7.36 -6.92
C ASP A 126 -2.95 8.43 -7.32
N GLY A 127 -1.85 7.99 -7.95
CA GLY A 127 -0.84 8.86 -8.54
C GLY A 127 -1.39 9.79 -9.64
N SER A 128 -0.51 10.57 -10.27
CA SER A 128 -0.91 11.50 -11.33
C SER A 128 -1.53 10.79 -12.55
N GLN A 129 -2.62 11.35 -13.09
CA GLN A 129 -3.24 10.85 -14.33
C GLN A 129 -2.72 11.59 -15.58
N THR A 130 -2.02 12.71 -15.40
CA THR A 130 -1.49 13.53 -16.51
C THR A 130 0.02 13.54 -16.60
N VAL A 131 0.73 13.22 -15.50
CA VAL A 131 2.18 13.14 -15.46
C VAL A 131 2.60 11.68 -15.30
N LEU A 132 3.20 11.14 -16.36
CA LEU A 132 3.73 9.79 -16.36
C LEU A 132 5.26 9.80 -16.33
N ILE A 133 5.83 8.94 -15.49
CA ILE A 133 7.26 8.67 -15.42
C ILE A 133 7.47 7.21 -15.80
N ASN A 134 8.18 6.97 -16.90
CA ASN A 134 8.32 5.63 -17.51
C ASN A 134 6.96 4.97 -17.79
N SER A 135 6.00 5.76 -18.30
CA SER A 135 4.62 5.33 -18.57
C SER A 135 3.81 4.88 -17.35
N LEU A 136 4.29 5.18 -16.14
CA LEU A 136 3.62 4.90 -14.86
C LEU A 136 3.25 6.20 -14.15
N ALA A 137 2.23 6.18 -13.30
CA ALA A 137 1.71 7.37 -12.66
C ALA A 137 2.76 8.01 -11.74
N ALA A 138 3.11 9.28 -11.94
CA ALA A 138 4.06 9.95 -11.06
C ALA A 138 3.43 10.22 -9.68
N CYS A 139 4.13 9.88 -8.59
CA CYS A 139 3.58 9.96 -7.23
C CYS A 139 3.92 11.28 -6.53
N ARG A 140 3.11 11.63 -5.53
CA ARG A 140 3.12 12.89 -4.79
C ARG A 140 2.90 12.66 -3.30
N VAL A 141 3.20 13.68 -2.51
CA VAL A 141 2.65 13.81 -1.15
C VAL A 141 1.13 13.76 -1.19
N GLY A 142 0.54 12.95 -0.30
CA GLY A 142 -0.90 12.75 -0.17
C GLY A 142 -1.45 11.53 -0.91
N ASP A 143 -0.69 10.99 -1.88
CA ASP A 143 -1.07 9.77 -2.59
C ASP A 143 -1.12 8.57 -1.61
N THR A 144 -2.06 7.67 -1.88
CA THR A 144 -2.39 6.47 -1.11
C THR A 144 -1.59 5.27 -1.56
N ILE A 145 -0.92 4.64 -0.61
CA ILE A 145 -0.34 3.31 -0.78
C ILE A 145 -1.36 2.32 -0.24
N ILE A 146 -1.87 1.44 -1.11
CA ILE A 146 -2.64 0.28 -0.68
C ILE A 146 -1.68 -0.88 -0.47
N GLU A 147 -1.63 -1.36 0.77
CA GLU A 147 -0.84 -2.50 1.22
C GLU A 147 -1.69 -3.77 1.23
N ALA A 148 -1.07 -4.94 1.38
CA ALA A 148 -1.78 -6.20 1.29
C ALA A 148 -2.86 -6.36 2.36
N VAL A 149 -2.57 -5.88 3.57
CA VAL A 149 -3.51 -5.74 4.70
C VAL A 149 -3.18 -4.49 5.50
N GLY A 150 -4.06 -4.12 6.44
CA GLY A 150 -3.89 -2.96 7.30
C GLY A 150 -4.59 -1.72 6.75
N PRO A 151 -4.63 -0.62 7.54
CA PRO A 151 -5.23 0.63 7.09
C PRO A 151 -4.45 1.23 5.91
N PRO A 152 -5.06 2.09 5.07
CA PRO A 152 -4.33 2.76 3.99
C PRO A 152 -3.11 3.56 4.52
N ASN A 153 -2.01 3.51 3.78
CA ASN A 153 -0.81 4.30 4.05
C ASN A 153 -0.76 5.52 3.12
N LYS A 154 -0.01 6.55 3.51
CA LYS A 154 0.08 7.83 2.81
C LYS A 154 1.53 8.25 2.64
N ILE A 155 1.85 8.81 1.47
CA ILE A 155 3.12 9.53 1.29
C ILE A 155 3.01 10.87 2.00
N VAL A 156 3.90 11.15 2.95
CA VAL A 156 3.82 12.35 3.79
C VAL A 156 4.95 13.34 3.54
N MET A 157 5.98 12.95 2.80
CA MET A 157 7.07 13.83 2.37
C MET A 157 7.37 13.66 0.87
N GLY A 158 7.95 14.71 0.27
CA GLY A 158 8.32 14.74 -1.14
C GLY A 158 9.18 15.97 -1.44
N MET A 159 9.69 16.07 -2.67
CA MET A 159 10.54 17.19 -3.10
C MET A 159 9.71 18.44 -3.35
N THR A 160 9.81 19.43 -2.46
CA THR A 160 8.96 20.64 -2.49
C THR A 160 9.23 21.59 -3.66
N THR A 161 10.38 21.47 -4.34
CA THR A 161 10.69 22.27 -5.53
C THR A 161 10.21 21.64 -6.84
N VAL A 162 9.68 20.41 -6.80
CA VAL A 162 9.11 19.72 -7.96
C VAL A 162 7.66 19.38 -7.67
N ILE A 163 6.74 20.10 -8.28
CA ILE A 163 5.30 19.93 -8.08
C ILE A 163 4.72 19.15 -9.25
N ILE A 164 4.13 17.99 -8.96
CA ILE A 164 3.48 17.14 -9.96
C ILE A 164 1.99 17.46 -9.99
N GLY A 165 1.50 17.62 -11.22
CA GLY A 165 0.11 17.90 -11.54
C GLY A 165 -0.83 16.71 -11.35
N GLY A 166 -2.10 17.03 -11.45
CA GLY A 166 -3.21 16.10 -11.33
C GLY A 166 -3.41 15.24 -12.55
#